data_AF-A0A382Z8B3-F1
#
_entry.id   AF-A0A382Z8B3-F1
#
_cell.length_a   1.000
_cell.length_b   1.000
_cell.length_c   1.000
_cell.angle_alpha   90.00
_cell.angle_beta   90.00
_cell.angle_gamma   90.00
#
_symmetry.space_group_name_H-M   'P 1'
#
loop_
_entity.id
_entity.type
_entity.pdbx_description
1 polymer ?
#
loop_
_entity_poly.entity_id
_entity_poly.type
_entity_poly.pdbx_seq_one_letter_code
_entity_poly.pdbx_strand_id
1 'polypeptide(L)'
;MRSILKVNWDSSLPIYKISQSELKKKGINSLLLDVDGTLVNRKSNMIPKAVENWIIESKKLFSLYLISNNPSKKRIAKIANELNL
;
A
#
# COMPACT_ATOMS: atom_id res chain seq x y z
N MET A 1 1.35 -27.37 2.76
CA MET A 1 1.70 -25.95 2.46
C MET A 1 0.69 -25.18 1.60
N ARG A 2 -0.46 -25.74 1.16
CA ARG A 2 -1.43 -25.02 0.30
C ARG A 2 -2.27 -23.92 0.99
N SER A 3 -2.28 -23.83 2.32
CA SER A 3 -3.16 -22.90 3.04
C SER A 3 -2.73 -21.43 2.98
N ILE A 4 -1.43 -21.14 2.84
CA ILE A 4 -0.90 -19.76 2.83
C ILE A 4 -1.17 -19.00 1.51
N LEU A 5 -1.62 -19.70 0.45
CA LEU A 5 -1.98 -19.07 -0.82
C LEU A 5 -3.46 -18.70 -0.89
N LYS A 6 -4.26 -19.14 0.09
CA LYS A 6 -5.68 -18.80 0.15
C LYS A 6 -5.82 -17.47 0.86
N VAL A 7 -6.18 -16.44 0.10
CA VAL A 7 -6.48 -15.12 0.63
C VAL A 7 -7.62 -15.24 1.66
N ASN A 8 -7.39 -14.74 2.86
CA ASN A 8 -8.36 -14.72 3.95
C ASN A 8 -9.25 -13.46 3.92
N TRP A 9 -8.86 -12.45 3.12
CA TRP A 9 -9.62 -11.23 2.91
C TRP A 9 -9.26 -10.60 1.56
N ASP A 10 -10.27 -10.38 0.71
CA ASP A 10 -10.15 -9.65 -0.56
C ASP A 10 -11.27 -8.62 -0.64
N SER A 11 -10.92 -7.35 -0.80
CA SER A 11 -11.90 -6.27 -0.94
C SER A 11 -12.45 -6.14 -2.36
N SER A 12 -11.78 -6.71 -3.37
CA SER A 12 -12.01 -6.45 -4.80
C SER A 12 -11.96 -4.96 -5.17
N LEU A 13 -11.41 -4.12 -4.29
CA LEU A 13 -11.29 -2.68 -4.46
C LEU A 13 -9.83 -2.29 -4.68
N PRO A 14 -9.56 -1.23 -5.46
CA PRO A 14 -8.23 -0.65 -5.47
C PRO A 14 -7.91 -0.08 -4.08
N ILE A 15 -6.63 0.01 -3.74
CA ILE A 15 -6.17 0.42 -2.40
C ILE A 15 -6.80 1.72 -1.92
N TYR A 16 -6.89 2.73 -2.81
CA TYR A 16 -7.43 4.04 -2.49
C TYR A 16 -8.95 4.06 -2.22
N LYS A 17 -9.64 2.94 -2.37
CA LYS A 17 -11.05 2.75 -2.00
C LYS A 17 -11.24 1.91 -0.74
N ILE A 18 -10.17 1.33 -0.18
CA ILE A 18 -10.24 0.57 1.07
C ILE A 18 -10.44 1.54 2.24
N SER A 19 -11.46 1.29 3.06
CA SER A 19 -11.79 2.14 4.21
C SER A 19 -10.80 1.92 5.36
N GLN A 20 -10.09 2.98 5.77
CA GLN A 20 -9.24 2.93 6.96
C GLN A 20 -10.04 2.60 8.22
N SER A 21 -11.29 3.07 8.32
CA SER A 21 -12.13 2.80 9.49
C SER A 21 -12.49 1.32 9.62
N GLU A 22 -12.70 0.62 8.50
CA GLU A 22 -12.94 -0.83 8.49
C GLU A 22 -11.69 -1.60 8.91
N LEU A 23 -10.51 -1.17 8.45
CA LEU A 23 -9.23 -1.77 8.87
C LEU A 23 -9.00 -1.58 10.38
N LYS A 24 -9.28 -0.38 10.93
CA LYS A 24 -9.20 -0.13 12.37
C LYS A 24 -10.19 -0.97 13.18
N LYS A 25 -11.43 -1.13 12.70
CA LYS A 25 -12.44 -2.01 13.36
C LYS A 25 -11.99 -3.46 13.42
N LYS A 26 -11.15 -3.91 12.48
CA LYS A 26 -10.52 -5.24 12.48
C LYS A 26 -9.31 -5.34 13.42
N GLY A 27 -8.96 -4.29 14.16
CA GLY A 27 -7.82 -4.27 15.08
C GLY A 27 -6.47 -4.11 14.37
N ILE A 28 -6.45 -3.71 13.09
CA ILE A 28 -5.21 -3.52 12.34
C ILE A 28 -4.56 -2.20 12.77
N ASN A 29 -3.26 -2.25 13.08
CA ASN A 29 -2.48 -1.09 13.54
C ASN A 29 -1.31 -0.73 12.63
N SER A 30 -0.93 -1.63 11.73
CA SER A 30 0.16 -1.41 10.79
C SER A 30 -0.19 -1.98 9.43
N LEU A 31 0.27 -1.33 8.37
CA LEU A 31 0.07 -1.77 6.99
C LEU A 31 1.43 -1.96 6.32
N LEU A 32 1.60 -3.13 5.72
CA LEU A 32 2.73 -3.44 4.84
C LEU A 32 2.23 -3.38 3.41
N LEU A 33 2.71 -2.41 2.65
CA LEU A 33 2.15 -2.04 1.35
C LEU A 33 3.08 -2.46 0.23
N ASP A 34 2.56 -3.25 -0.71
CA ASP A 34 3.21 -3.47 -2.00
C ASP A 34 3.29 -2.16 -2.79
N VAL A 35 4.27 -2.04 -3.70
CA VAL A 35 4.51 -0.82 -4.48
C VAL A 35 3.97 -0.93 -5.91
N ASP A 36 4.44 -1.93 -6.67
CA ASP A 36 4.33 -1.98 -8.13
C ASP A 36 3.08 -2.75 -8.60
N GLY A 37 2.09 -2.00 -9.07
CA GLY A 37 0.74 -2.52 -9.38
C GLY A 37 -0.25 -2.32 -8.22
N THR A 38 0.22 -1.78 -7.10
CA THR A 38 -0.60 -1.45 -5.92
C THR A 38 -0.66 0.06 -5.69
N LEU A 39 0.47 0.70 -5.42
CA LEU A 39 0.55 2.16 -5.21
C LEU A 39 0.83 2.92 -6.51
N VAL A 40 1.62 2.32 -7.39
CA VAL A 40 2.06 2.94 -8.65
C VAL A 40 1.92 1.92 -9.78
N ASN A 41 1.56 2.37 -10.98
CA ASN A 41 1.58 1.50 -12.15
C ASN A 41 3.02 1.02 -12.43
N ARG A 42 3.20 -0.27 -12.73
CA ARG A 42 4.51 -0.90 -12.98
C ARG A 42 5.35 -0.19 -14.04
N LYS A 43 4.72 0.46 -15.03
CA LYS A 43 5.39 1.15 -16.14
C LYS A 43 5.49 2.67 -15.95
N SER A 44 5.04 3.20 -14.82
CA SER A 44 5.05 4.63 -14.51
C SER A 44 5.80 4.92 -13.21
N ASN A 45 6.31 6.14 -13.06
CA ASN A 45 6.85 6.65 -11.79
C ASN A 45 5.88 7.63 -11.10
N MET A 46 4.71 7.87 -11.68
CA MET A 46 3.75 8.85 -11.16
C MET A 46 2.77 8.17 -10.22
N ILE A 47 2.76 8.61 -8.96
CA ILE A 47 1.79 8.17 -7.95
C ILE A 47 0.44 8.84 -8.25
N PRO A 48 -0.65 8.08 -8.41
CA PRO A 48 -1.98 8.67 -8.58
C PRO A 48 -2.39 9.49 -7.36
N LYS A 49 -3.02 10.66 -7.56
CA LYS A 49 -3.41 11.54 -6.44
C LYS A 49 -4.34 10.86 -5.42
N ALA A 50 -5.20 9.97 -5.87
CA ALA A 50 -6.08 9.18 -5.00
C ALA A 50 -5.28 8.26 -4.05
N VAL A 51 -4.18 7.67 -4.53
CA VAL A 51 -3.28 6.85 -3.71
C VAL A 51 -2.53 7.73 -2.71
N GLU A 52 -1.99 8.87 -3.15
CA GLU A 52 -1.30 9.82 -2.28
C GLU A 52 -2.19 10.28 -1.12
N ASN A 53 -3.42 10.70 -1.41
CA ASN A 53 -4.39 11.11 -0.39
C ASN A 53 -4.73 9.95 0.56
N TRP A 54 -4.89 8.74 0.03
CA TRP A 54 -5.17 7.57 0.86
C TRP A 54 -4.00 7.24 1.79
N ILE A 55 -2.75 7.39 1.34
CA ILE A 55 -1.56 7.23 2.19
C ILE A 55 -1.52 8.31 3.28
N ILE A 56 -1.78 9.57 2.93
CA ILE A 56 -1.82 10.68 3.90
C ILE A 56 -2.80 10.39 5.04
N GLU A 57 -4.03 9.96 4.72
CA GLU A 57 -5.02 9.60 5.74
C GLU A 57 -4.63 8.35 6.51
N SER A 58 -4.03 7.36 5.85
CA SER A 58 -3.60 6.12 6.49
C SER A 58 -2.44 6.34 7.48
N LYS A 59 -1.50 7.26 7.20
CA LYS A 59 -0.39 7.60 8.10
C LYS A 59 -0.85 8.16 9.45
N LYS A 60 -2.05 8.75 9.52
CA LYS A 60 -2.63 9.25 10.77
C LYS A 60 -3.10 8.13 11.70
N LEU A 61 -3.33 6.92 11.15
CA LEU A 61 -4.04 5.84 11.83
C LEU A 61 -3.21 4.56 11.99
N PHE A 62 -2.18 4.38 11.16
CA PHE A 62 -1.38 3.17 11.09
C PHE A 62 0.11 3.49 10.94
N SER A 63 0.97 2.60 11.45
CA SER A 63 2.37 2.52 11.01
C SER A 63 2.41 1.95 9.61
N LEU A 64 2.98 2.67 8.65
CA LEU A 64 3.07 2.25 7.25
C LEU A 64 4.50 1.84 6.90
N TYR A 65 4.62 0.74 6.16
CA TYR A 65 5.88 0.26 5.62
C TYR A 65 5.69 -0.14 4.17
N LEU A 66 6.70 0.12 3.33
CA LEU A 66 6.72 -0.37 1.96
C LEU A 66 7.42 -1.73 1.89
N ILE A 67 6.86 -2.65 1.12
CA ILE A 67 7.50 -3.88 0.69
C ILE A 67 7.48 -3.94 -0.83
N SER A 68 8.57 -4.38 -1.45
CA SER A 68 8.60 -4.53 -2.89
C SER A 68 9.53 -5.66 -3.31
N ASN A 69 9.10 -6.42 -4.30
CA ASN A 69 9.95 -7.36 -5.02
C ASN A 69 10.68 -6.71 -6.19
N ASN A 70 10.59 -5.38 -6.37
CA ASN A 70 11.33 -4.68 -7.41
C ASN A 70 12.81 -4.51 -6.99
N PRO A 71 13.77 -5.04 -7.78
CA PRO A 71 15.18 -4.96 -7.43
C PRO A 71 15.76 -3.53 -7.55
N SER A 72 15.06 -2.61 -8.23
CA SER A 72 15.50 -1.23 -8.41
C SER A 72 15.32 -0.40 -7.14
N LYS A 73 16.35 -0.39 -6.29
CA LYS A 73 16.40 0.45 -5.08
C LYS A 73 16.15 1.93 -5.37
N LYS A 74 16.64 2.44 -6.51
CA LYS A 74 16.44 3.84 -6.94
C LYS A 74 14.95 4.16 -7.15
N ARG A 75 14.21 3.25 -7.79
CA ARG A 75 12.76 3.42 -8.00
C ARG A 75 12.02 3.41 -6.68
N ILE A 76 12.29 2.43 -5.83
CA ILE A 76 11.61 2.30 -4.53
C ILE A 76 11.92 3.48 -3.62
N ALA A 77 13.19 3.92 -3.54
CA ALA A 77 13.57 5.10 -2.77
C ALA A 77 12.88 6.38 -3.27
N LYS A 78 12.74 6.56 -4.60
CA LYS A 78 12.01 7.70 -5.16
C LYS A 78 10.54 7.71 -4.71
N ILE A 79 9.86 6.57 -4.81
CA ILE A 79 8.45 6.44 -4.42
C ILE A 79 8.29 6.64 -2.91
N ALA A 80 9.18 6.06 -2.10
CA ALA A 80 9.20 6.23 -0.65
C ALA A 80 9.34 7.70 -0.26
N ASN A 81 10.29 8.41 -0.87
CA ASN A 81 10.50 9.84 -0.67
C ASN A 81 9.26 10.68 -1.05
N GLU A 82 8.63 10.39 -2.20
CA GLU A 82 7.42 11.09 -2.63
C GLU A 82 6.22 10.86 -1.68
N LEU A 83 6.12 9.68 -1.06
CA LEU A 83 5.10 9.35 -0.05
C LEU A 83 5.49 9.73 1.39
N ASN A 84 6.73 10.19 1.57
CA ASN A 84 7.35 10.45 2.87
C ASN A 84 7.28 9.22 3.80
N LEU A 85 7.67 8.04 3.28
CA LEU A 85 7.71 6.74 3.97
C LEU A 85 9.11 6.14 4.00
#